data_AF-A0A7Y2N4G2-F1
#
_entry.id   AF-A0A7Y2N4G2-F1
#
_cell.length_a   1.000
_cell.length_b   1.000
_cell.length_c   1.000
_cell.angle_alpha   90.00
_cell.angle_beta   90.00
_cell.angle_gamma   90.00
#
_symmetry.space_group_name_H-M   'P 1'
#
loop_
_entity.id
_entity.type
_entity.pdbx_description
1 polymer ?
#
loop_
_entity_poly.entity_id
_entity_poly.type
_entity_poly.pdbx_seq_one_letter_code
_entity_poly.pdbx_strand_id
1 'polypeptide(L)'
;MKMTPRSAAITILCELDKARVPVSAIFDRMEQGAALERQDRQLAMKIVYGVLRNRDYLDRLLAHLCRQPLGKMKPYMHQALRCGLFQIFFLDRIPPSAAVNETVKAVKAKNLPSRLQGFVNGVLRESIRQKAQLPNPEEPDDSGRPLLNHPAWLTNRWQQHYGEEEMRRICQHNNHEPLLCLRVDSIDLLTELRESFQVQSIAAISGNYAPKALLVRDYRGKIDEIKGIDQGTVQVQDQASQLASMLLAPFSPGLSCLDGCAGVGGKTTHLRLLLEEKNCRLTAVEPDIRRYQLLKQNLQRQNKGCPVGLHHQTLQKFAESGGAAFDRIILDAPCSGTGVIGRHPDIRWNRREQDLEDFVVRQLELLNLAATLLAEDGILVYA
;
A
#
# COMPACT_ATOMS: atom_id res chain seq x y z
N MET A 1 5.29 29.70 5.66
CA MET A 1 4.60 29.10 6.83
C MET A 1 4.92 27.61 6.84
N LYS A 2 5.41 27.04 7.94
CA LYS A 2 5.74 25.60 8.03
C LYS A 2 4.47 24.79 7.76
N MET A 3 4.53 23.81 6.85
CA MET A 3 3.40 22.95 6.54
C MET A 3 3.11 22.06 7.74
N THR A 4 1.88 22.06 8.26
CA THR A 4 1.46 21.17 9.34
C THR A 4 1.03 19.82 8.79
N PRO A 5 1.04 18.73 9.59
CA PRO A 5 0.55 17.42 9.16
C PRO A 5 -0.85 17.43 8.57
N ARG A 6 -1.74 18.26 9.14
CA ARG A 6 -3.14 18.38 8.69
C ARG A 6 -3.21 19.13 7.37
N SER A 7 -2.47 20.23 7.24
CA SER A 7 -2.42 20.98 5.98
C SER A 7 -1.83 20.15 4.84
N ALA A 8 -0.84 19.31 5.13
CA ALA A 8 -0.29 18.33 4.21
C ALA A 8 -1.35 17.30 3.80
N ALA A 9 -1.97 16.63 4.77
CA ALA A 9 -2.99 15.62 4.50
C ALA A 9 -4.15 16.16 3.64
N ILE A 10 -4.68 17.35 3.97
CA ILE A 10 -5.74 17.99 3.20
C ILE A 10 -5.27 18.31 1.77
N THR A 11 -4.05 18.82 1.61
CA THR A 11 -3.49 19.15 0.29
C THR A 11 -3.31 17.89 -0.55
N ILE A 12 -2.76 16.82 0.02
CA ILE A 12 -2.60 15.52 -0.66
C ILE A 12 -3.94 14.97 -1.12
N LEU A 13 -4.95 14.96 -0.25
CA LEU A 13 -6.29 14.48 -0.61
C LEU A 13 -6.94 15.33 -1.71
N CYS A 14 -6.72 16.65 -1.71
CA CYS A 14 -7.17 17.53 -2.79
C CYS A 14 -6.43 17.27 -4.10
N GLU A 15 -5.13 16.94 -4.05
CA GLU A 15 -4.36 16.56 -5.23
C GLU A 15 -4.83 15.21 -5.78
N LEU A 16 -5.10 14.23 -4.93
CA LEU A 16 -5.62 12.91 -5.34
C LEU A 16 -6.98 13.01 -6.05
N ASP A 17 -7.87 13.90 -5.61
CA ASP A 17 -9.14 14.11 -6.30
C ASP A 17 -8.96 14.72 -7.71
N LYS A 18 -7.82 15.37 -7.99
CA LYS A 18 -7.53 16.02 -9.29
C LYS A 18 -6.63 15.17 -10.19
N ALA A 19 -5.68 14.47 -9.60
CA ALA A 19 -4.58 13.79 -10.28
C ALA A 19 -4.65 12.30 -9.98
N ARG A 20 -4.60 11.48 -11.04
CA ARG A 20 -4.62 10.01 -10.94
C ARG A 20 -3.23 9.45 -10.68
N VAL A 21 -2.59 9.92 -9.62
CA VAL A 21 -1.25 9.48 -9.22
C VAL A 21 -1.34 8.66 -7.93
N PRO A 22 -0.50 7.63 -7.75
CA PRO A 22 -0.38 6.95 -6.47
C PRO A 22 -0.07 7.93 -5.34
N VAL A 23 -0.68 7.72 -4.19
CA VAL A 23 -0.44 8.56 -3.01
C VAL A 23 1.03 8.58 -2.57
N SER A 24 1.74 7.47 -2.77
CA SER A 24 3.19 7.35 -2.52
C SER A 24 3.98 8.39 -3.32
N ALA A 25 3.64 8.56 -4.61
CA ALA A 25 4.32 9.53 -5.48
C ALA A 25 4.11 10.98 -5.02
N ILE A 26 3.00 11.30 -4.36
CA ILE A 26 2.77 12.64 -3.79
C ILE A 26 3.64 12.83 -2.54
N PHE A 27 3.64 11.86 -1.61
CA PHE A 27 4.49 11.91 -0.42
C PHE A 27 5.97 12.03 -0.76
N ASP A 28 6.38 11.34 -1.81
CA ASP A 28 7.73 11.35 -2.33
C ASP A 28 8.18 12.73 -2.83
N ARG A 29 7.32 13.44 -3.58
CA ARG A 29 7.60 14.82 -3.99
C ARG A 29 7.70 15.77 -2.80
N MET A 30 6.85 15.58 -1.79
CA MET A 30 6.89 16.39 -0.57
C MET A 30 8.17 16.16 0.26
N GLU A 31 8.70 14.93 0.24
CA GLU A 31 9.96 14.57 0.90
C GLU A 31 11.16 15.23 0.21
N GLN A 32 11.22 15.20 -1.13
CA GLN A 32 12.27 15.89 -1.90
C GLN A 32 12.28 17.41 -1.67
N GLY A 33 11.12 18.01 -1.38
CA GLY A 33 11.00 19.42 -1.04
C GLY A 33 11.32 19.76 0.43
N ALA A 34 11.70 18.78 1.26
CA ALA A 34 11.89 18.93 2.71
C ALA A 34 10.71 19.62 3.43
N ALA A 35 9.48 19.38 2.93
CA ALA A 35 8.31 20.16 3.33
C ALA A 35 7.76 19.78 4.72
N LEU A 36 8.14 18.61 5.25
CA LEU A 36 7.69 18.07 6.54
C LEU A 36 8.82 17.32 7.26
N GLU A 37 8.81 17.39 8.59
CA GLU A 37 9.64 16.52 9.44
C GLU A 37 9.11 15.07 9.43
N ARG A 38 9.96 14.09 9.77
CA ARG A 38 9.61 12.65 9.73
C ARG A 38 8.34 12.31 10.51
N GLN A 39 8.19 12.84 11.73
CA GLN A 39 7.01 12.60 12.58
C GLN A 39 5.74 13.22 11.97
N ASP A 40 5.86 14.45 11.46
CA ASP A 40 4.75 15.15 10.81
C ASP A 40 4.27 14.41 9.55
N ARG A 41 5.20 13.83 8.79
CA ARG A 41 4.89 12.98 7.64
C ARG A 41 4.14 11.72 8.04
N GLN A 42 4.58 11.02 9.08
CA GLN A 42 3.91 9.80 9.56
C GLN A 42 2.45 10.09 9.95
N LEU A 43 2.21 11.21 10.64
CA LEU A 43 0.86 11.61 11.00
C LEU A 43 0.03 12.02 9.77
N ALA A 44 0.61 12.75 8.82
CA ALA A 44 -0.06 13.09 7.57
C ALA A 44 -0.46 11.83 6.79
N MET A 45 0.45 10.85 6.65
CA MET A 45 0.20 9.56 6.01
C MET A 45 -0.91 8.78 6.71
N LYS A 46 -0.90 8.72 8.05
CA LYS A 46 -1.96 8.07 8.83
C LYS A 46 -3.32 8.72 8.57
N ILE A 47 -3.40 10.05 8.50
CA ILE A 47 -4.64 10.78 8.21
C ILE A 47 -5.08 10.51 6.77
N VAL A 48 -4.20 10.63 5.78
CA VAL A 48 -4.55 10.42 4.36
C VAL A 48 -5.07 9.00 4.13
N TYR A 49 -4.35 7.97 4.58
CA TYR A 49 -4.75 6.58 4.37
C TYR A 49 -6.03 6.25 5.13
N GLY A 50 -6.17 6.80 6.34
CA GLY A 50 -7.38 6.69 7.14
C GLY A 50 -8.61 7.29 6.48
N VAL A 51 -8.48 8.51 5.92
CA VAL A 51 -9.55 9.16 5.16
C VAL A 51 -9.90 8.36 3.91
N LEU A 52 -8.91 7.89 3.15
CA LEU A 52 -9.17 7.08 1.95
C LEU A 52 -9.88 5.77 2.29
N ARG A 53 -9.49 5.09 3.38
CA ARG A 53 -10.13 3.82 3.80
C ARG A 53 -11.57 4.01 4.25
N ASN A 54 -11.91 5.17 4.82
CA ASN A 54 -13.21 5.48 5.40
C ASN A 54 -13.97 6.57 4.63
N ARG A 55 -13.65 6.80 3.35
CA ARG A 55 -14.09 7.98 2.60
C ARG A 55 -15.62 8.12 2.59
N ASP A 56 -16.33 7.05 2.25
CA ASP A 56 -17.79 7.07 2.16
C ASP A 56 -18.43 7.17 3.55
N TYR A 57 -17.83 6.54 4.56
CA TYR A 57 -18.29 6.70 5.95
C TYR A 57 -18.17 8.14 6.44
N LEU A 58 -17.03 8.77 6.20
CA LEU A 58 -16.82 10.17 6.56
C LEU A 58 -17.81 11.08 5.82
N ASP A 59 -18.12 10.78 4.56
CA ASP A 59 -19.16 11.50 3.81
C ASP A 59 -20.56 11.27 4.37
N ARG A 60 -20.88 10.04 4.79
CA ARG A 60 -22.15 9.74 5.47
C ARG A 60 -22.29 10.55 6.74
N LEU A 61 -21.24 10.64 7.57
CA LEU A 61 -21.24 11.50 8.75
C LEU A 61 -21.47 12.98 8.36
N LEU A 62 -20.80 13.46 7.31
CA LEU A 62 -20.98 14.83 6.85
C LEU A 62 -22.38 15.12 6.34
N ALA A 63 -23.05 14.15 5.69
CA ALA A 63 -24.44 14.30 5.26
C ALA A 63 -25.42 14.48 6.43
N HIS A 64 -25.13 13.89 7.59
CA HIS A 64 -25.92 14.09 8.82
C HIS A 64 -25.62 15.45 9.48
N LEU A 65 -24.36 15.88 9.44
CA LEU A 65 -23.89 17.10 10.11
C LEU A 65 -24.13 18.38 9.29
N CYS A 66 -24.24 18.28 7.97
CA CYS A 66 -24.32 19.41 7.06
C CYS A 66 -25.67 19.45 6.32
N ARG A 67 -26.36 20.58 6.39
CA ARG A 67 -27.57 20.83 5.57
C ARG A 67 -27.27 21.06 4.09
N GLN A 68 -26.05 21.50 3.77
CA GLN A 68 -25.65 21.78 2.38
C GLN A 68 -25.19 20.48 1.69
N PRO A 69 -25.58 20.24 0.42
CA PRO A 69 -25.06 19.12 -0.36
C PRO A 69 -23.52 19.12 -0.44
N LEU A 70 -22.90 17.97 -0.16
CA LEU A 70 -21.44 17.83 -0.13
C LEU A 70 -20.78 18.21 -1.45
N GLY A 71 -21.39 17.87 -2.59
CA GLY A 71 -20.87 18.21 -3.92
C GLY A 71 -20.80 19.72 -4.23
N LYS A 72 -21.48 20.57 -3.45
CA LYS A 72 -21.37 22.04 -3.58
C LYS A 72 -20.25 22.62 -2.70
N MET A 73 -19.59 21.80 -1.89
CA MET A 73 -18.53 22.25 -1.00
C MET A 73 -17.22 22.46 -1.77
N LYS A 74 -16.45 23.48 -1.39
CA LYS A 74 -15.10 23.67 -1.96
C LYS A 74 -14.24 22.43 -1.62
N PRO A 75 -13.45 21.87 -2.55
CA PRO A 75 -12.70 20.63 -2.32
C PRO A 75 -11.84 20.64 -1.06
N TYR A 76 -11.11 21.75 -0.82
CA TYR A 76 -10.28 21.89 0.38
C TYR A 76 -11.08 21.83 1.69
N MET A 77 -12.31 22.34 1.69
CA MET A 77 -13.19 22.32 2.86
C MET A 77 -13.72 20.92 3.12
N HIS A 78 -14.10 20.21 2.06
CA HIS A 78 -14.58 18.83 2.15
C HIS A 78 -13.49 17.92 2.70
N GLN A 79 -12.26 18.05 2.18
CA GLN A 79 -11.12 17.29 2.66
C GLN A 79 -10.68 17.69 4.08
N ALA A 80 -10.77 18.98 4.45
CA ALA A 80 -10.53 19.42 5.82
C ALA A 80 -11.51 18.78 6.81
N LEU A 81 -12.79 18.73 6.47
CA LEU A 81 -13.81 18.09 7.29
C LEU A 81 -13.59 16.58 7.42
N ARG A 82 -13.30 15.86 6.31
CA ARG A 82 -12.94 14.44 6.35
C ARG A 82 -11.72 14.18 7.23
N CYS A 83 -10.66 14.98 7.09
CA CYS A 83 -9.48 14.89 7.96
C CYS A 83 -9.83 15.11 9.44
N GLY A 84 -10.63 16.13 9.75
CA GLY A 84 -11.06 16.43 11.11
C GLY A 84 -11.88 15.29 11.73
N LEU A 85 -12.89 14.82 11.00
CA LEU A 85 -13.72 13.68 11.43
C LEU A 85 -12.89 12.40 11.60
N PHE A 86 -12.00 12.08 10.66
CA PHE A 86 -11.15 10.89 10.80
C PHE A 86 -10.33 10.94 12.10
N GLN A 87 -9.76 12.10 12.43
CA GLN A 87 -9.03 12.27 13.68
C GLN A 87 -9.92 12.10 14.92
N ILE A 88 -11.12 12.68 14.93
CA ILE A 88 -12.07 12.63 16.07
C ILE A 88 -12.59 11.21 16.33
N PHE A 89 -12.81 10.44 15.27
CA PHE A 89 -13.48 9.14 15.35
C PHE A 89 -12.52 7.95 15.38
N PHE A 90 -11.30 8.07 14.83
CA PHE A 90 -10.41 6.92 14.65
C PHE A 90 -9.01 7.07 15.27
N LEU A 91 -8.64 8.25 15.80
CA LEU A 91 -7.31 8.47 16.38
C LEU A 91 -7.37 8.68 17.90
N ASP A 92 -7.33 7.58 18.65
CA ASP A 92 -7.47 7.59 20.13
C ASP A 92 -6.45 8.47 20.86
N ARG A 93 -5.24 8.62 20.29
CA ARG A 93 -4.15 9.41 20.89
C ARG A 93 -4.31 10.93 20.67
N ILE A 94 -5.26 11.37 19.86
CA ILE A 94 -5.47 12.78 19.55
C ILE A 94 -6.78 13.23 20.21
N PRO A 95 -6.74 14.10 21.23
CA PRO A 95 -7.94 14.63 21.85
C PRO A 95 -8.85 15.30 20.81
N PRO A 96 -10.19 15.11 20.85
CA PRO A 96 -11.10 15.70 19.87
C PRO A 96 -10.96 17.23 19.74
N SER A 97 -10.73 17.94 20.85
CA SER A 97 -10.48 19.39 20.84
C SER A 97 -9.21 19.78 20.06
N ALA A 98 -8.14 18.99 20.18
CA ALA A 98 -6.91 19.19 19.43
C ALA A 98 -7.12 18.90 17.93
N ALA A 99 -7.85 17.84 17.59
CA ALA A 99 -8.21 17.53 16.20
C ALA A 99 -8.97 18.68 15.52
N VAL A 100 -9.96 19.26 16.22
CA VAL A 100 -10.70 20.45 15.74
C VAL A 100 -9.74 21.63 15.55
N ASN A 101 -8.99 22.00 16.60
CA ASN A 101 -8.14 23.19 16.59
C ASN A 101 -7.07 23.12 15.49
N GLU A 102 -6.38 22.00 15.34
CA GLU A 102 -5.34 21.82 14.32
C GLU A 102 -5.90 21.78 12.89
N THR A 103 -7.09 21.20 12.70
CA THR A 103 -7.77 21.23 11.40
C THR A 103 -8.19 22.64 11.02
N VAL A 104 -8.74 23.42 11.96
CA VAL A 104 -9.11 24.83 11.73
C VAL A 104 -7.88 25.70 11.48
N LYS A 105 -6.76 25.46 12.17
CA LYS A 105 -5.47 26.12 11.87
C LYS A 105 -5.00 25.83 10.44
N ALA A 106 -5.11 24.58 9.97
CA ALA A 106 -4.76 24.23 8.59
C ALA A 106 -5.65 24.92 7.54
N VAL A 107 -6.92 25.20 7.87
CA VAL A 107 -7.84 25.98 7.02
C VAL A 107 -7.48 27.47 7.03
N LYS A 108 -7.14 28.02 8.21
CA LYS A 108 -6.66 29.41 8.36
C LYS A 108 -5.42 29.69 7.52
N ALA A 109 -4.47 28.77 7.50
CA ALA A 109 -3.22 28.88 6.74
C ALA A 109 -3.41 29.02 5.22
N LYS A 110 -4.58 28.68 4.67
CA LYS A 110 -4.93 28.86 3.25
C LYS A 110 -5.61 30.20 2.95
N ASN A 111 -5.67 31.12 3.91
CA ASN A 111 -6.32 32.43 3.77
C ASN A 111 -7.78 32.34 3.30
N LEU A 112 -8.49 31.28 3.70
CA LEU A 112 -9.92 31.12 3.40
C LEU A 112 -10.77 32.09 4.23
N PRO A 113 -11.91 32.59 3.71
CA PRO A 113 -12.79 33.50 4.45
C PRO A 113 -13.14 33.01 5.86
N SER A 114 -13.23 33.94 6.82
CA SER A 114 -13.52 33.65 8.24
C SER A 114 -14.80 32.82 8.44
N ARG A 115 -15.85 33.09 7.64
CA ARG A 115 -17.09 32.30 7.62
C ARG A 115 -16.83 30.81 7.33
N LEU A 116 -15.91 30.49 6.42
CA LEU A 116 -15.58 29.09 6.09
C LEU A 116 -14.79 28.43 7.23
N GLN A 117 -13.88 29.15 7.85
CA GLN A 117 -13.15 28.64 9.03
C GLN A 117 -14.13 28.34 10.18
N GLY A 118 -15.08 29.24 10.42
CA GLY A 118 -16.16 29.07 11.40
C GLY A 118 -17.06 27.89 11.07
N PHE A 119 -17.36 27.65 9.80
CA PHE A 119 -18.10 26.48 9.34
C PHE A 119 -17.38 25.16 9.66
N VAL A 120 -16.08 25.03 9.34
CA VAL A 120 -15.30 23.81 9.70
C VAL A 120 -15.31 23.59 11.20
N ASN A 121 -15.04 24.63 11.99
CA ASN A 121 -15.06 24.53 13.45
C ASN A 121 -16.45 24.10 13.97
N GLY A 122 -17.52 24.69 13.43
CA GLY A 122 -18.89 24.37 13.81
C GLY A 122 -19.24 22.91 13.56
N VAL A 123 -19.00 22.42 12.34
CA VAL A 123 -19.31 21.03 11.95
C VAL A 123 -18.52 20.02 12.79
N LEU A 124 -17.22 20.24 13.00
CA LEU A 124 -16.41 19.31 13.79
C LEU A 124 -16.79 19.32 15.27
N ARG A 125 -17.14 20.49 15.84
CA ARG A 125 -17.67 20.56 17.21
C ARG A 125 -19.02 19.88 17.33
N GLU A 126 -19.87 20.04 16.33
CA GLU A 126 -21.17 19.36 16.25
C GLU A 126 -20.99 17.83 16.25
N SER A 127 -20.03 17.32 15.49
CA SER A 127 -19.76 15.88 15.45
C SER A 127 -19.34 15.29 16.80
N ILE A 128 -18.70 16.11 17.66
CA ILE A 128 -18.34 15.69 19.02
C ILE A 128 -19.58 15.69 19.90
N ARG A 129 -20.40 16.75 19.81
CA ARG A 129 -21.62 16.91 20.61
C ARG A 129 -22.65 15.82 20.34
N GLN A 130 -22.84 15.48 19.07
CA GLN A 130 -23.84 14.49 18.62
C GLN A 130 -23.21 13.12 18.33
N LYS A 131 -22.00 12.83 18.84
CA LYS A 131 -21.27 11.58 18.52
C LYS A 131 -22.12 10.32 18.70
N ALA A 132 -22.93 10.26 19.75
CA ALA A 132 -23.79 9.11 20.05
C ALA A 132 -25.03 8.97 19.14
N GLN A 133 -25.37 10.01 18.37
CA GLN A 133 -26.51 10.04 17.45
C GLN A 133 -26.09 9.82 16.00
N LEU A 134 -24.79 9.82 15.73
CA LEU A 134 -24.26 9.62 14.38
C LEU A 134 -24.22 8.12 14.06
N PRO A 135 -24.48 7.75 12.80
CA PRO A 135 -24.53 6.34 12.42
C PRO A 135 -23.17 5.68 12.55
N ASN A 136 -23.14 4.43 12.99
CA ASN A 136 -21.95 3.60 12.98
C ASN A 136 -21.62 3.10 11.56
N PRO A 137 -20.36 2.72 11.26
CA PRO A 137 -19.97 2.24 9.94
C PRO A 137 -20.65 0.91 9.54
N GLU A 138 -21.08 0.13 10.52
CA GLU A 138 -21.76 -1.16 10.33
C GLU A 138 -23.27 -1.02 10.08
N GLU A 139 -23.85 0.13 10.43
CA GLU A 139 -25.28 0.37 10.23
C GLU A 139 -25.57 0.50 8.72
N PRO A 140 -26.63 -0.14 8.20
CA PRO A 140 -27.05 0.08 6.82
C PRO A 140 -27.59 1.50 6.62
N ASP A 141 -27.66 1.95 5.37
CA ASP A 141 -28.36 3.17 5.00
C ASP A 141 -29.89 3.01 5.14
N ASP A 142 -30.65 4.09 4.90
CA ASP A 142 -32.12 4.10 4.99
C ASP A 142 -32.80 3.08 4.05
N SER A 143 -32.09 2.60 3.02
CA SER A 143 -32.55 1.57 2.09
C SER A 143 -32.11 0.15 2.46
N GLY A 144 -31.50 -0.03 3.64
CA GLY A 144 -30.98 -1.32 4.10
C GLY A 144 -29.65 -1.71 3.48
N ARG A 145 -29.01 -0.85 2.67
CA ARG A 145 -27.73 -1.17 2.01
C ARG A 145 -26.57 -0.90 2.96
N PRO A 146 -25.66 -1.85 3.20
CA PRO A 146 -24.52 -1.64 4.07
C PRO A 146 -23.47 -0.77 3.39
N LEU A 147 -22.67 -0.10 4.22
CA LEU A 147 -21.63 0.77 3.76
C LEU A 147 -20.34 -0.02 3.45
N LEU A 148 -20.02 -0.13 2.15
CA LEU A 148 -18.87 -0.91 1.71
C LEU A 148 -17.55 -0.12 1.67
N ASN A 149 -17.57 1.21 1.63
CA ASN A 149 -16.39 2.08 1.40
C ASN A 149 -15.61 1.73 0.12
N HIS A 150 -16.33 1.46 -0.97
CA HIS A 150 -15.78 1.11 -2.28
C HIS A 150 -16.66 1.72 -3.39
N PRO A 151 -16.08 2.13 -4.52
CA PRO A 151 -16.86 2.59 -5.65
C PRO A 151 -17.68 1.44 -6.27
N ALA A 152 -18.84 1.78 -6.82
CA ALA A 152 -19.80 0.81 -7.37
C ALA A 152 -19.19 -0.11 -8.44
N TRP A 153 -18.27 0.39 -9.27
CA TRP A 153 -17.65 -0.43 -10.32
C TRP A 153 -16.82 -1.60 -9.75
N LEU A 154 -16.14 -1.40 -8.61
CA LEU A 154 -15.38 -2.47 -7.95
C LEU A 154 -16.31 -3.50 -7.31
N THR A 155 -17.33 -3.03 -6.60
CA THR A 155 -18.29 -3.93 -5.93
C THR A 155 -19.09 -4.73 -6.94
N ASN A 156 -19.56 -4.10 -8.02
CA ASN A 156 -20.29 -4.77 -9.09
C ASN A 156 -19.40 -5.83 -9.77
N ARG A 157 -18.14 -5.49 -10.05
CA ARG A 157 -17.17 -6.44 -10.61
C ARG A 157 -16.96 -7.62 -9.67
N TRP A 158 -16.63 -7.41 -8.40
CA TRP A 158 -16.40 -8.52 -7.48
C TRP A 158 -17.65 -9.35 -7.24
N GLN A 159 -18.84 -8.74 -7.21
CA GLN A 159 -20.10 -9.46 -7.10
C GLN A 159 -20.34 -10.36 -8.32
N GLN A 160 -20.05 -9.88 -9.53
CA GLN A 160 -20.17 -10.68 -10.76
C GLN A 160 -19.19 -11.87 -10.79
N HIS A 161 -17.96 -11.69 -10.31
CA HIS A 161 -16.91 -12.72 -10.37
C HIS A 161 -16.94 -13.71 -9.19
N TYR A 162 -17.30 -13.24 -7.99
CA TYR A 162 -17.17 -14.01 -6.74
C TYR A 162 -18.49 -14.16 -5.96
N GLY A 163 -19.57 -13.55 -6.41
CA GLY A 163 -20.84 -13.50 -5.69
C GLY A 163 -20.88 -12.44 -4.59
N GLU A 164 -22.07 -12.25 -4.03
CA GLU A 164 -22.34 -11.17 -3.06
C GLU A 164 -21.58 -11.37 -1.74
N GLU A 165 -21.58 -12.57 -1.18
CA GLU A 165 -20.94 -12.85 0.11
C GLU A 165 -19.43 -12.59 0.06
N GLU A 166 -18.75 -13.08 -0.98
CA GLU A 166 -17.31 -12.92 -1.11
C GLU A 166 -16.92 -11.47 -1.44
N MET A 167 -17.72 -10.77 -2.27
CA MET A 167 -17.55 -9.33 -2.48
C MET A 167 -17.60 -8.55 -1.15
N ARG A 168 -18.54 -8.89 -0.27
CA ARG A 168 -18.66 -8.25 1.06
C ARG A 168 -17.43 -8.55 1.91
N ARG A 169 -16.94 -9.79 1.93
CA ARG A 169 -15.70 -10.16 2.65
C ARG A 169 -14.48 -9.42 2.12
N ILE A 170 -14.33 -9.30 0.80
CA ILE A 170 -13.26 -8.51 0.17
C ILE A 170 -13.34 -7.05 0.61
N CYS A 171 -14.55 -6.45 0.58
CA CYS A 171 -14.74 -5.07 1.01
C CYS A 171 -14.39 -4.87 2.49
N GLN A 172 -14.87 -5.76 3.37
CA GLN A 172 -14.55 -5.74 4.80
C GLN A 172 -13.05 -5.86 5.04
N HIS A 173 -12.37 -6.79 4.38
CA HIS A 173 -10.92 -6.96 4.49
C HIS A 173 -10.17 -5.70 4.05
N ASN A 174 -10.54 -5.13 2.90
CA ASN A 174 -9.96 -3.90 2.38
C ASN A 174 -10.17 -2.69 3.32
N ASN A 175 -11.21 -2.70 4.15
CA ASN A 175 -11.52 -1.63 5.10
C ASN A 175 -10.70 -1.66 6.38
N HIS A 176 -9.74 -2.60 6.51
CA HIS A 176 -8.82 -2.68 7.63
C HIS A 176 -7.38 -2.38 7.20
N GLU A 177 -6.55 -1.96 8.16
CA GLU A 177 -5.11 -1.87 7.95
C GLU A 177 -4.53 -3.29 7.94
N PRO A 178 -3.76 -3.69 6.92
CA PRO A 178 -3.21 -5.03 6.85
C PRO A 178 -2.16 -5.24 7.94
N LEU A 179 -2.04 -6.48 8.39
CA LEU A 179 -0.98 -6.87 9.32
C LEU A 179 0.40 -6.57 8.73
N LEU A 180 1.35 -6.25 9.60
CA LEU A 180 2.75 -6.19 9.20
C LEU A 180 3.22 -7.62 8.93
N CYS A 181 3.48 -7.92 7.67
CA CYS A 181 4.00 -9.21 7.24
C CYS A 181 5.50 -9.09 6.97
N LEU A 182 6.29 -9.89 7.66
CA LEU A 182 7.73 -9.97 7.52
C LEU A 182 8.11 -11.29 6.86
N ARG A 183 9.03 -11.27 5.90
CA ARG A 183 9.79 -12.45 5.46
C ARG A 183 11.07 -12.50 6.26
N VAL A 184 11.39 -13.64 6.84
CA VAL A 184 12.68 -13.89 7.50
C VAL A 184 13.53 -14.87 6.70
N ASP A 185 14.83 -14.89 6.94
CA ASP A 185 15.76 -15.78 6.23
C ASP A 185 15.75 -17.24 6.73
N SER A 186 15.36 -17.48 7.99
CA SER A 186 15.48 -18.76 8.68
C SER A 186 14.39 -18.97 9.72
N ILE A 187 14.11 -20.23 10.07
CA ILE A 187 13.11 -20.59 11.09
C ILE A 187 13.59 -20.22 12.50
N ASP A 188 14.90 -20.28 12.75
CA ASP A 188 15.48 -19.86 14.03
C ASP A 188 15.27 -18.37 14.26
N LEU A 189 15.54 -17.53 13.24
CA LEU A 189 15.27 -16.09 13.31
C LEU A 189 13.77 -15.80 13.44
N LEU A 190 12.90 -16.57 12.79
CA LEU A 190 11.45 -16.46 12.96
C LEU A 190 11.06 -16.64 14.43
N THR A 191 11.59 -17.69 15.05
CA THR A 191 11.31 -18.06 16.44
C THR A 191 11.82 -16.98 17.38
N GLU A 192 13.05 -16.51 17.18
CA GLU A 192 13.66 -15.43 17.97
C GLU A 192 12.83 -14.13 17.89
N LEU A 193 12.43 -13.72 16.68
CA LEU A 193 11.65 -12.49 16.51
C LEU A 193 10.27 -12.60 17.15
N ARG A 194 9.63 -13.77 17.05
CA ARG A 194 8.34 -14.02 17.69
C ARG A 194 8.45 -13.87 19.21
N GLU A 195 9.47 -14.44 19.82
CA GLU A 195 9.74 -14.31 21.26
C GLU A 195 10.06 -12.84 21.64
N SER A 196 10.85 -12.14 20.83
CA SER A 196 11.15 -10.72 21.04
C SER A 196 9.91 -9.83 21.02
N PHE A 197 8.98 -10.06 20.08
CA PHE A 197 7.70 -9.35 20.05
C PHE A 197 6.80 -9.71 21.24
N GLN A 198 6.80 -10.97 21.67
CA GLN A 198 6.03 -11.41 22.84
C GLN A 198 6.49 -10.72 24.12
N VAL A 199 7.80 -10.55 24.34
CA VAL A 199 8.36 -9.77 25.47
C VAL A 199 7.86 -8.32 25.47
N GLN A 200 7.60 -7.75 24.28
CA GLN A 200 7.06 -6.40 24.11
C GLN A 200 5.52 -6.35 24.17
N SER A 201 4.85 -7.47 24.50
CA SER A 201 3.39 -7.61 24.44
C SER A 201 2.78 -7.33 23.05
N ILE A 202 3.55 -7.59 21.99
CA ILE A 202 3.12 -7.47 20.60
C ILE A 202 2.81 -8.87 20.08
N ALA A 203 1.58 -9.11 19.62
CA ALA A 203 1.20 -10.41 19.09
C ALA A 203 1.85 -10.64 17.73
N ALA A 204 2.74 -11.64 17.66
CA ALA A 204 3.37 -12.11 16.43
C ALA A 204 3.08 -13.60 16.23
N ILE A 205 2.56 -13.97 15.06
CA ILE A 205 2.23 -15.35 14.71
C ILE A 205 2.89 -15.74 13.39
N SER A 206 3.18 -17.03 13.21
CA SER A 206 3.63 -17.53 11.91
C SER A 206 2.59 -17.29 10.84
N GLY A 207 3.04 -17.08 9.61
CA GLY A 207 2.16 -17.00 8.45
C GLY A 207 1.42 -18.31 8.21
N ASN A 208 0.22 -18.20 7.65
CA ASN A 208 -0.62 -19.35 7.31
C ASN A 208 -0.21 -20.03 6.01
N TYR A 209 0.52 -19.31 5.14
CA TYR A 209 0.82 -19.79 3.78
C TYR A 209 2.31 -19.84 3.49
N ALA A 210 3.05 -18.76 3.76
CA ALA A 210 4.47 -18.72 3.50
C ALA A 210 5.26 -19.18 4.74
N PRO A 211 6.16 -20.18 4.61
CA PRO A 211 6.78 -20.86 5.76
C PRO A 211 7.70 -19.97 6.59
N LYS A 212 8.27 -18.93 5.96
CA LYS A 212 9.16 -17.96 6.62
C LYS A 212 8.48 -16.59 6.82
N ALA A 213 7.14 -16.58 6.87
CA ALA A 213 6.40 -15.36 7.15
C ALA A 213 6.10 -15.22 8.65
N LEU A 214 6.25 -13.99 9.16
CA LEU A 214 5.82 -13.60 10.50
C LEU A 214 4.79 -12.47 10.36
N LEU A 215 3.60 -12.67 10.91
CA LEU A 215 2.51 -11.71 10.95
C LEU A 215 2.50 -11.02 12.31
N VAL A 216 2.78 -9.72 12.31
CA VAL A 216 2.83 -8.89 13.52
C VAL A 216 1.57 -8.02 13.58
N ARG A 217 0.80 -8.18 14.66
CA ARG A 217 -0.43 -7.42 14.93
C ARG A 217 -0.13 -6.13 15.68
N ASP A 218 -0.81 -5.06 15.30
CA ASP A 218 -0.77 -3.76 15.99
C ASP A 218 0.64 -3.20 16.24
N TYR A 219 1.58 -3.49 15.36
CA TYR A 219 2.93 -2.94 15.46
C TYR A 219 2.90 -1.41 15.30
N ARG A 220 3.35 -0.68 16.32
CA ARG A 220 3.36 0.79 16.37
C ARG A 220 4.77 1.41 16.40
N GLY A 221 5.81 0.58 16.38
CA GLY A 221 7.22 1.01 16.34
C GLY A 221 7.67 1.42 14.95
N LYS A 222 8.94 1.81 14.81
CA LYS A 222 9.48 2.09 13.47
C LYS A 222 10.03 0.82 12.83
N ILE A 223 9.76 0.61 11.54
CA ILE A 223 10.19 -0.59 10.83
C ILE A 223 11.72 -0.77 10.86
N ASP A 224 12.49 0.32 10.82
CA ASP A 224 13.96 0.35 10.96
C ASP A 224 14.44 -0.17 12.33
N GLU A 225 13.59 -0.22 13.35
CA GLU A 225 13.94 -0.72 14.68
C GLU A 225 13.72 -2.25 14.81
N ILE A 226 13.12 -2.89 13.82
CA ILE A 226 12.92 -4.35 13.83
C ILE A 226 14.26 -5.04 13.54
N LYS A 227 14.72 -5.86 14.49
CA LYS A 227 15.94 -6.66 14.35
C LYS A 227 15.96 -7.41 13.02
N GLY A 228 17.06 -7.29 12.27
CA GLY A 228 17.27 -7.97 10.99
C GLY A 228 16.84 -7.19 9.75
N ILE A 229 16.09 -6.09 9.88
CA ILE A 229 15.71 -5.23 8.74
C ILE A 229 16.96 -4.59 8.11
N ASP A 230 17.82 -3.99 8.92
CA ASP A 230 19.03 -3.31 8.44
C ASP A 230 20.05 -4.29 7.85
N GLN A 231 20.09 -5.53 8.36
CA GLN A 231 20.95 -6.61 7.87
C GLN A 231 20.34 -7.40 6.70
N GLY A 232 19.15 -7.04 6.23
CA GLY A 232 18.46 -7.70 5.11
C GLY A 232 18.03 -9.15 5.37
N THR A 233 18.19 -9.66 6.61
CA THR A 233 17.73 -10.99 7.06
C THR A 233 16.22 -11.01 7.33
N VAL A 234 15.63 -9.82 7.52
CA VAL A 234 14.18 -9.59 7.59
C VAL A 234 13.79 -8.58 6.52
N GLN A 235 12.64 -8.79 5.87
CA GLN A 235 12.07 -7.83 4.93
C GLN A 235 10.56 -7.70 5.11
N VAL A 236 10.02 -6.49 4.94
CA VAL A 236 8.56 -6.31 4.87
C VAL A 236 8.07 -6.85 3.53
N GLN A 237 7.39 -8.00 3.55
CA GLN A 237 6.89 -8.66 2.36
C GLN A 237 5.69 -9.53 2.68
N ASP A 238 4.61 -9.35 1.92
CA ASP A 238 3.37 -10.12 2.06
C ASP A 238 3.56 -11.61 1.71
N GLN A 239 2.79 -12.48 2.35
CA GLN A 239 2.83 -13.93 2.12
C GLN A 239 2.61 -14.28 0.65
N ALA A 240 1.67 -13.63 -0.05
CA ALA A 240 1.41 -13.92 -1.45
C ALA A 240 2.64 -13.64 -2.34
N SER A 241 3.37 -12.56 -2.05
CA SER A 241 4.62 -12.25 -2.75
C SER A 241 5.75 -13.23 -2.42
N GLN A 242 5.79 -13.77 -1.20
CA GLN A 242 6.74 -14.81 -0.84
C GLN A 242 6.46 -16.11 -1.61
N LEU A 243 5.19 -16.53 -1.66
CA LEU A 243 4.75 -17.73 -2.40
C LEU A 243 5.05 -17.64 -3.89
N ALA A 244 4.85 -16.46 -4.51
CA ALA A 244 5.13 -16.27 -5.94
C ALA A 244 6.57 -16.64 -6.31
N SER A 245 7.55 -16.29 -5.47
CA SER A 245 8.95 -16.69 -5.68
C SER A 245 9.18 -18.20 -5.50
N MET A 246 8.42 -18.83 -4.60
CA MET A 246 8.53 -20.26 -4.29
C MET A 246 7.92 -21.15 -5.39
N LEU A 247 6.98 -20.63 -6.18
CA LEU A 247 6.39 -21.35 -7.32
C LEU A 247 7.40 -21.66 -8.44
N LEU A 248 8.58 -21.03 -8.43
CA LEU A 248 9.66 -21.35 -9.36
C LEU A 248 10.46 -22.62 -8.98
N ALA A 249 10.20 -23.19 -7.80
CA ALA A 249 10.79 -24.46 -7.40
C ALA A 249 10.29 -25.62 -8.29
N PRO A 250 11.06 -26.73 -8.42
CA PRO A 250 12.37 -26.98 -7.81
C PRO A 250 13.52 -26.22 -8.49
N PHE A 251 14.60 -25.98 -7.74
CA PHE A 251 15.83 -25.34 -8.23
C PHE A 251 16.98 -26.35 -8.31
N SER A 252 17.43 -26.65 -9.52
CA SER A 252 18.64 -27.43 -9.78
C SER A 252 19.90 -26.57 -9.67
N PRO A 253 21.07 -27.14 -9.37
CA PRO A 253 22.31 -26.38 -9.37
C PRO A 253 22.64 -25.75 -10.72
N GLY A 254 23.13 -24.51 -10.73
CA GLY A 254 23.61 -23.81 -11.92
C GLY A 254 22.54 -23.16 -12.79
N LEU A 255 21.25 -23.23 -12.42
CA LEU A 255 20.17 -22.61 -13.20
C LEU A 255 20.32 -21.08 -13.31
N SER A 256 19.76 -20.56 -14.39
CA SER A 256 19.58 -19.14 -14.65
C SER A 256 18.15 -18.72 -14.32
N CYS A 257 18.01 -17.62 -13.58
CA CYS A 257 16.73 -17.07 -13.16
C CYS A 257 16.61 -15.60 -13.58
N LEU A 258 15.43 -15.18 -14.02
CA LEU A 258 15.09 -13.81 -14.39
C LEU A 258 13.93 -13.30 -13.53
N ASP A 259 14.12 -12.12 -12.93
CA ASP A 259 13.04 -11.27 -12.43
C ASP A 259 12.82 -10.13 -13.44
N GLY A 260 11.80 -10.29 -14.29
CA GLY A 260 11.56 -9.41 -15.44
C GLY A 260 10.92 -8.06 -15.10
N CYS A 261 10.42 -7.91 -13.87
CA CYS A 261 9.77 -6.70 -13.36
C CYS A 261 10.12 -6.52 -11.87
N ALA A 262 11.41 -6.35 -11.59
CA ALA A 262 11.94 -6.50 -10.24
C ALA A 262 11.42 -5.48 -9.21
N GLY A 263 10.95 -4.31 -9.66
CA GLY A 263 10.41 -3.28 -8.77
C GLY A 263 11.46 -2.84 -7.75
N VAL A 264 11.08 -2.84 -6.47
CA VAL A 264 12.00 -2.54 -5.35
C VAL A 264 12.74 -3.79 -4.85
N GLY A 265 12.57 -4.95 -5.50
CA GLY A 265 13.35 -6.15 -5.25
C GLY A 265 12.83 -7.13 -4.21
N GLY A 266 11.58 -7.02 -3.74
CA GLY A 266 11.07 -7.94 -2.72
C GLY A 266 11.12 -9.42 -3.16
N LYS A 267 10.79 -9.70 -4.43
CA LYS A 267 10.87 -11.06 -5.02
C LYS A 267 12.31 -11.39 -5.40
N THR A 268 13.05 -10.46 -6.01
CA THR A 268 14.48 -10.63 -6.32
C THR A 268 15.31 -11.03 -5.10
N THR A 269 15.14 -10.35 -3.96
CA THR A 269 15.85 -10.65 -2.71
C THR A 269 15.41 -11.97 -2.08
N HIS A 270 14.19 -12.44 -2.37
CA HIS A 270 13.73 -13.76 -1.95
C HIS A 270 14.41 -14.84 -2.77
N LEU A 271 14.35 -14.71 -4.09
CA LEU A 271 14.96 -15.64 -5.05
C LEU A 271 16.46 -15.74 -4.81
N ARG A 272 17.13 -14.61 -4.57
CA ARG A 272 18.56 -14.57 -4.23
C ARG A 272 18.93 -15.52 -3.09
N LEU A 273 18.10 -15.61 -2.05
CA LEU A 273 18.29 -16.50 -0.91
C LEU A 273 17.90 -17.95 -1.24
N LEU A 274 16.78 -18.17 -1.94
CA LEU A 274 16.33 -19.50 -2.36
C LEU A 274 17.33 -20.22 -3.28
N LEU A 275 18.09 -19.44 -4.05
CA LEU A 275 19.07 -19.89 -5.04
C LEU A 275 20.50 -20.04 -4.47
N GLU A 276 20.74 -19.63 -3.22
CA GLU A 276 22.07 -19.52 -2.61
C GLU A 276 22.88 -20.83 -2.69
N GLU A 277 22.31 -21.92 -2.20
CA GLU A 277 22.99 -23.22 -2.09
C GLU A 277 23.08 -23.97 -3.42
N LYS A 278 22.57 -23.39 -4.50
CA LYS A 278 22.46 -24.03 -5.82
C LYS A 278 23.45 -23.45 -6.83
N ASN A 279 24.27 -22.46 -6.47
CA ASN A 279 25.21 -21.81 -7.40
C ASN A 279 24.53 -21.30 -8.69
N CYS A 280 23.27 -20.85 -8.56
CA CYS A 280 22.47 -20.31 -9.66
C CYS A 280 22.85 -18.86 -9.96
N ARG A 281 22.39 -18.33 -11.09
CA ARG A 281 22.53 -16.91 -11.46
C ARG A 281 21.17 -16.26 -11.49
N LEU A 282 21.04 -15.08 -10.88
CA LEU A 282 19.81 -14.30 -10.94
C LEU A 282 20.05 -13.01 -11.75
N THR A 283 19.13 -12.68 -12.63
CA THR A 283 19.09 -11.41 -13.37
C THR A 283 17.83 -10.67 -12.97
N ALA A 284 17.93 -9.36 -12.72
CA ALA A 284 16.78 -8.53 -12.39
C ALA A 284 16.76 -7.27 -13.27
N VAL A 285 15.59 -7.01 -13.86
CA VAL A 285 15.33 -5.92 -14.80
C VAL A 285 14.32 -4.96 -14.18
N GLU A 286 14.67 -3.68 -14.12
CA GLU A 286 13.78 -2.63 -13.62
C GLU A 286 13.99 -1.32 -14.39
N PRO A 287 12.96 -0.80 -15.09
CA PRO A 287 13.09 0.41 -15.91
C PRO A 287 13.00 1.74 -15.14
N ASP A 288 12.39 1.77 -13.96
CA ASP A 288 12.26 2.99 -13.16
C ASP A 288 13.52 3.21 -12.31
N ILE A 289 14.19 4.34 -12.52
CA ILE A 289 15.46 4.65 -11.87
C ILE A 289 15.37 4.64 -10.34
N ARG A 290 14.25 5.08 -9.78
CA ARG A 290 14.08 5.16 -8.33
C ARG A 290 13.87 3.77 -7.75
N ARG A 291 12.98 2.95 -8.34
CA ARG A 291 12.80 1.56 -7.92
C ARG A 291 14.09 0.76 -8.10
N TYR A 292 14.82 0.99 -9.19
CA TYR A 292 16.14 0.38 -9.42
C TYR A 292 17.18 0.75 -8.35
N GLN A 293 17.21 2.01 -7.89
CA GLN A 293 18.06 2.42 -6.76
C GLN A 293 17.65 1.73 -5.45
N LEU A 294 16.36 1.60 -5.17
CA LEU A 294 15.86 0.89 -3.98
C LEU A 294 16.14 -0.61 -4.05
N LEU A 295 15.99 -1.23 -5.23
CA LEU A 295 16.39 -2.61 -5.49
C LEU A 295 17.86 -2.84 -5.17
N LYS A 296 18.75 -1.95 -5.64
CA LYS A 296 20.18 -1.98 -5.30
C LYS A 296 20.42 -1.91 -3.80
N GLN A 297 19.77 -0.96 -3.11
CA GLN A 297 19.91 -0.81 -1.66
C GLN A 297 19.43 -2.06 -0.91
N ASN A 298 18.29 -2.64 -1.31
CA ASN A 298 17.74 -3.84 -0.69
C ASN A 298 18.64 -5.07 -0.90
N LEU A 299 19.28 -5.19 -2.06
CA LEU A 299 20.26 -6.24 -2.34
C LEU A 299 21.58 -6.02 -1.58
N GLN A 300 22.05 -4.78 -1.44
CA GLN A 300 23.27 -4.44 -0.70
C GLN A 300 23.16 -4.77 0.79
N ARG A 301 21.96 -4.68 1.38
CA ARG A 301 21.73 -5.08 2.77
C ARG A 301 21.88 -6.59 2.98
N GLN A 302 21.65 -7.41 1.95
CA GLN A 302 21.74 -8.87 2.06
C GLN A 302 23.18 -9.35 1.89
N ASN A 303 23.78 -9.81 2.99
CA ASN A 303 25.13 -10.37 3.01
C ASN A 303 25.23 -11.80 2.45
N LYS A 304 24.09 -12.40 2.07
CA LYS A 304 23.95 -13.79 1.62
C LYS A 304 23.24 -13.88 0.27
N GLY A 305 23.31 -15.05 -0.34
CA GLY A 305 22.59 -15.38 -1.57
C GLY A 305 23.41 -15.32 -2.86
N CYS A 306 22.80 -15.82 -3.94
CA CYS A 306 23.46 -15.92 -5.23
C CYS A 306 23.78 -14.56 -5.89
N PRO A 307 24.72 -14.50 -6.84
CA PRO A 307 25.01 -13.28 -7.60
C PRO A 307 23.80 -12.79 -8.39
N VAL A 308 23.61 -11.46 -8.41
CA VAL A 308 22.51 -10.80 -9.12
C VAL A 308 23.04 -9.82 -10.17
N GLY A 309 22.72 -10.07 -11.44
CA GLY A 309 22.93 -9.12 -12.55
C GLY A 309 21.80 -8.09 -12.60
N LEU A 310 22.12 -6.80 -12.50
CA LEU A 310 21.12 -5.72 -12.42
C LEU A 310 21.09 -4.86 -13.67
N HIS A 311 19.93 -4.79 -14.33
CA HIS A 311 19.75 -4.03 -15.56
C HIS A 311 18.70 -2.92 -15.39
N HIS A 312 19.14 -1.67 -15.54
CA HIS A 312 18.25 -0.49 -15.52
C HIS A 312 17.73 -0.20 -16.93
N GLN A 313 16.76 -0.99 -17.36
CA GLN A 313 16.10 -0.86 -18.66
C GLN A 313 14.75 -1.56 -18.65
N THR A 314 13.97 -1.38 -19.71
CA THR A 314 12.73 -2.15 -19.93
C THR A 314 13.07 -3.60 -20.28
N LEU A 315 12.16 -4.53 -19.96
CA LEU A 315 12.28 -5.93 -20.38
C LEU A 315 12.47 -6.07 -21.91
N GLN A 316 11.79 -5.22 -22.69
CA GLN A 316 11.92 -5.17 -24.17
C GLN A 316 13.39 -4.97 -24.61
N LYS A 317 14.00 -3.86 -24.19
CA LYS A 317 15.42 -3.58 -24.47
C LYS A 317 16.37 -4.66 -23.96
N PHE A 318 16.05 -5.28 -22.84
CA PHE A 318 16.84 -6.41 -22.32
C PHE A 318 16.75 -7.62 -23.26
N ALA A 319 15.56 -7.98 -23.74
CA ALA A 319 15.38 -9.07 -24.69
C ALA A 319 16.08 -8.79 -26.04
N GLU A 320 15.95 -7.57 -26.56
CA GLU A 320 16.60 -7.13 -27.81
C GLU A 320 18.13 -7.21 -27.77
N SER A 321 18.73 -7.14 -26.57
CA SER A 321 20.19 -7.22 -26.40
C SER A 321 20.76 -8.63 -26.59
N GLY A 322 19.94 -9.60 -27.00
CA GLY A 322 20.36 -11.00 -27.20
C GLY A 322 20.51 -11.75 -25.88
N GLY A 323 19.62 -11.48 -24.92
CA GLY A 323 19.64 -12.13 -23.60
C GLY A 323 19.60 -13.65 -23.72
N ALA A 324 20.35 -14.35 -22.86
CA ALA A 324 20.29 -15.81 -22.78
C ALA A 324 18.89 -16.29 -22.37
N ALA A 325 18.54 -17.49 -22.80
CA ALA A 325 17.33 -18.16 -22.31
C ALA A 325 17.48 -18.46 -20.80
N PHE A 326 16.39 -18.32 -20.05
CA PHE A 326 16.35 -18.51 -18.61
C PHE A 326 15.57 -19.76 -18.24
N ASP A 327 16.09 -20.53 -17.28
CA ASP A 327 15.43 -21.74 -16.78
C ASP A 327 14.21 -21.39 -15.91
N ARG A 328 14.25 -20.23 -15.25
CA ARG A 328 13.22 -19.74 -14.33
C ARG A 328 12.95 -18.27 -14.61
N ILE A 329 11.69 -17.89 -14.80
CA ILE A 329 11.29 -16.49 -14.98
C ILE A 329 10.15 -16.16 -14.03
N ILE A 330 10.31 -15.12 -13.22
CA ILE A 330 9.18 -14.48 -12.54
C ILE A 330 8.87 -13.16 -13.23
N LEU A 331 7.59 -12.97 -13.54
CA LEU A 331 7.04 -11.73 -14.08
C LEU A 331 5.96 -11.23 -13.13
N ASP A 332 6.36 -10.37 -12.19
CA ASP A 332 5.47 -9.59 -11.31
C ASP A 332 4.94 -8.38 -12.07
N ALA A 333 3.91 -8.61 -12.89
CA ALA A 333 3.54 -7.67 -13.92
C ALA A 333 2.87 -6.42 -13.31
N PRO A 334 3.08 -5.22 -13.88
CA PRO A 334 2.38 -4.02 -13.44
C PRO A 334 0.87 -4.23 -13.59
N CYS A 335 0.13 -4.13 -12.47
CA CYS A 335 -1.29 -4.42 -12.43
C CYS A 335 -2.11 -3.28 -11.83
N SER A 336 -3.44 -3.46 -11.87
CA SER A 336 -4.40 -2.51 -11.30
C SER A 336 -4.19 -2.28 -9.79
N GLY A 337 -3.65 -3.28 -9.10
CA GLY A 337 -3.39 -3.29 -7.66
C GLY A 337 -4.63 -3.53 -6.81
N THR A 338 -5.74 -4.01 -7.39
CA THR A 338 -7.00 -4.23 -6.65
C THR A 338 -6.86 -5.23 -5.51
N GLY A 339 -5.92 -6.18 -5.60
CA GLY A 339 -5.62 -7.14 -4.53
C GLY A 339 -4.87 -6.56 -3.33
N VAL A 340 -4.34 -5.33 -3.43
CA VAL A 340 -3.58 -4.68 -2.35
C VAL A 340 -4.26 -3.41 -1.83
N ILE A 341 -5.55 -3.23 -2.12
CA ILE A 341 -6.36 -2.07 -1.69
C ILE A 341 -6.34 -1.88 -0.16
N GLY A 342 -6.28 -2.96 0.63
CA GLY A 342 -6.12 -2.87 2.08
C GLY A 342 -4.86 -2.10 2.48
N ARG A 343 -3.73 -2.35 1.80
CA ARG A 343 -2.45 -1.66 2.04
C ARG A 343 -2.39 -0.27 1.39
N HIS A 344 -2.98 -0.14 0.20
CA HIS A 344 -2.98 1.05 -0.63
C HIS A 344 -4.43 1.50 -0.91
N PRO A 345 -5.09 2.14 0.08
CA PRO A 345 -6.51 2.48 -0.05
C PRO A 345 -6.79 3.53 -1.13
N ASP A 346 -5.77 4.24 -1.62
CA ASP A 346 -5.88 5.16 -2.75
C ASP A 346 -6.26 4.46 -4.05
N ILE A 347 -5.86 3.19 -4.23
CA ILE A 347 -6.14 2.41 -5.45
C ILE A 347 -7.64 2.39 -5.76
N ARG A 348 -8.49 2.15 -4.75
CA ARG A 348 -9.94 2.04 -4.96
C ARG A 348 -10.59 3.36 -5.41
N TRP A 349 -9.93 4.51 -5.23
CA TRP A 349 -10.46 5.83 -5.61
C TRP A 349 -9.80 6.41 -6.85
N ASN A 350 -8.56 6.00 -7.12
CA ASN A 350 -7.76 6.48 -8.24
C ASN A 350 -7.93 5.66 -9.51
N ARG A 351 -8.39 4.41 -9.40
CA ARG A 351 -8.63 3.51 -10.54
C ARG A 351 -10.06 3.65 -11.06
N ARG A 352 -10.19 3.44 -12.36
CA ARG A 352 -11.46 3.27 -13.06
C ARG A 352 -11.50 1.92 -13.73
N GLU A 353 -12.72 1.48 -14.03
CA GLU A 353 -12.94 0.24 -14.77
C GLU A 353 -12.24 0.23 -16.13
N GLN A 354 -12.23 1.36 -16.84
CA GLN A 354 -11.56 1.47 -18.16
C GLN A 354 -10.03 1.33 -18.06
N ASP A 355 -9.43 1.65 -16.91
CA ASP A 355 -7.97 1.54 -16.75
C ASP A 355 -7.53 0.05 -16.77
N LEU A 356 -8.44 -0.90 -16.57
CA LEU A 356 -8.14 -2.33 -16.57
C LEU A 356 -7.69 -2.84 -17.94
N GLU A 357 -8.23 -2.29 -19.03
CA GLU A 357 -7.89 -2.69 -20.40
C GLU A 357 -6.41 -2.43 -20.70
N ASP A 358 -5.92 -1.24 -20.33
CA ASP A 358 -4.51 -0.86 -20.49
C ASP A 358 -3.57 -1.81 -19.71
N PHE A 359 -3.98 -2.24 -18.52
CA PHE A 359 -3.19 -3.23 -17.74
C PHE A 359 -3.17 -4.59 -18.43
N VAL A 360 -4.29 -5.07 -18.96
CA VAL A 360 -4.37 -6.35 -19.66
C VAL A 360 -3.46 -6.37 -20.88
N VAL A 361 -3.54 -5.34 -21.72
CA VAL A 361 -2.70 -5.23 -22.94
C VAL A 361 -1.22 -5.26 -22.56
N ARG A 362 -0.80 -4.42 -21.61
CA ARG A 362 0.59 -4.35 -21.17
C ARG A 362 1.09 -5.64 -20.52
N GLN A 363 0.23 -6.32 -19.75
CA GLN A 363 0.57 -7.59 -19.12
C GLN A 363 0.78 -8.69 -20.16
N LEU A 364 -0.06 -8.74 -21.19
CA LEU A 364 0.09 -9.69 -22.29
C LEU A 364 1.37 -9.43 -23.10
N GLU A 365 1.69 -8.17 -23.38
CA GLU A 365 2.95 -7.80 -24.05
C GLU A 365 4.17 -8.30 -23.25
N LEU A 366 4.21 -8.02 -21.95
CA LEU A 366 5.30 -8.45 -21.07
C LEU A 366 5.35 -9.98 -20.93
N LEU A 367 4.21 -10.65 -20.86
CA LEU A 367 4.13 -12.10 -20.75
C LEU A 367 4.63 -12.80 -22.02
N ASN A 368 4.20 -12.32 -23.19
CA ASN A 368 4.67 -12.82 -24.48
C ASN A 368 6.19 -12.64 -24.62
N LEU A 369 6.70 -11.47 -24.22
CA LEU A 369 8.13 -11.20 -24.22
C LEU A 369 8.90 -12.07 -23.23
N ALA A 370 8.39 -12.26 -22.01
CA ALA A 370 9.00 -13.14 -21.04
C ALA A 370 9.05 -14.60 -21.55
N ALA A 371 8.02 -15.04 -22.28
CA ALA A 371 8.01 -16.36 -22.90
C ALA A 371 9.11 -16.53 -23.96
N THR A 372 9.49 -15.48 -24.71
CA THR A 372 10.62 -15.58 -25.67
C THR A 372 11.98 -15.70 -25.00
N LEU A 373 12.08 -15.36 -23.71
CA LEU A 373 13.29 -15.47 -22.91
C LEU A 373 13.35 -16.78 -22.11
N LEU A 374 12.32 -17.62 -22.18
CA LEU A 374 12.24 -18.87 -21.43
C LEU A 374 13.01 -19.98 -22.17
N ALA A 375 13.84 -20.71 -21.44
CA ALA A 375 14.47 -21.92 -21.97
C ALA A 375 13.45 -23.03 -22.22
N GLU A 376 13.82 -24.01 -23.05
CA GLU A 376 13.06 -25.26 -23.17
C GLU A 376 12.90 -25.90 -21.79
N ASP A 377 11.70 -26.40 -21.49
CA ASP A 377 11.31 -26.95 -20.17
C ASP A 377 11.46 -25.97 -18.98
N GLY A 378 11.63 -24.68 -19.26
CA GLY A 378 11.69 -23.63 -18.26
C GLY A 378 10.35 -23.39 -17.54
N ILE A 379 10.41 -22.79 -16.36
CA ILE A 379 9.22 -22.41 -15.59
C ILE A 379 9.08 -20.90 -15.59
N LEU A 380 7.93 -20.41 -16.09
CA LEU A 380 7.52 -19.02 -15.99
C LEU A 380 6.40 -18.89 -14.96
N VAL A 381 6.59 -18.02 -13.97
CA VAL A 381 5.57 -17.61 -13.01
C VAL A 381 5.11 -16.19 -13.35
N TYR A 382 3.85 -16.07 -13.75
CA TYR A 382 3.15 -14.80 -13.90
C TYR A 382 2.43 -14.47 -12.59
N ALA A 383 2.70 -13.30 -12.02
CA ALA A 383 2.22 -12.89 -10.69
C ALA A 383 1.62 -11.48 -10.69
#